data_AF-A0A3D8N1A4-F1
#
_entry.id   AF-A0A3D8N1A4-F1
#
_cell.length_a   1.000
_cell.length_b   1.000
_cell.length_c   1.000
_cell.angle_alpha   90.00
_cell.angle_beta   90.00
_cell.angle_gamma   90.00
#
_symmetry.space_group_name_H-M   'P 1'
#
loop_
_entity.id
_entity.type
_entity.pdbx_description
1 polymer ?
#
loop_
_entity_poly.entity_id
_entity_poly.type
_entity_poly.pdbx_seq_one_letter_code
_entity_poly.pdbx_strand_id
1 'polypeptide(L)'
;MPVVSRIFLKLGLLYFVLAMLFAVGLALAGGAWTALLLPTYLHLFMVGWVTQCIVGVALWLFPKWSKEQPRGPEWLGWTSLLGLNLGLVLRAVAEPMQAMQGADEAGILGGMLVVSAIAQWAGGLAFAAAIWPRIKDPKAERARRKKQARAGEG
;
A
#
# COMPACT_ATOMS: atom_id res chain seq x y z
N MET A 1 4.96 -13.88 -11.25
CA MET A 1 4.73 -12.80 -10.27
C MET A 1 5.66 -12.98 -9.06
N PRO A 2 6.31 -11.92 -8.55
CA PRO A 2 7.13 -11.98 -7.33
C PRO A 2 6.34 -12.44 -6.10
N VAL A 3 7.03 -13.00 -5.10
CA VAL A 3 6.39 -13.41 -3.83
C VAL A 3 5.72 -12.21 -3.15
N VAL A 4 6.45 -11.10 -3.01
CA VAL A 4 5.93 -9.87 -2.38
C VAL A 4 4.64 -9.38 -3.05
N SER A 5 4.59 -9.35 -4.38
CA SER A 5 3.38 -8.99 -5.14
C SER A 5 2.20 -9.91 -4.85
N ARG A 6 2.42 -11.23 -4.73
CA ARG A 6 1.35 -12.18 -4.39
C ARG A 6 0.84 -11.96 -2.97
N ILE A 7 1.72 -11.64 -2.02
CA ILE A 7 1.34 -11.37 -0.64
C ILE A 7 0.49 -10.10 -0.58
N PHE A 8 0.91 -9.02 -1.25
CA PHE A 8 0.11 -7.80 -1.41
C PHE A 8 -1.31 -8.10 -1.91
N LEU A 9 -1.45 -8.91 -2.97
CA LEU A 9 -2.77 -9.26 -3.49
C LEU A 9 -3.60 -10.08 -2.49
N LYS A 10 -3.00 -11.09 -1.84
CA LYS A 10 -3.71 -11.91 -0.85
C LYS A 10 -4.18 -11.09 0.35
N LEU A 11 -3.33 -10.21 0.86
CA LEU A 11 -3.68 -9.29 1.95
C LEU A 11 -4.72 -8.27 1.49
N GLY A 12 -4.60 -7.78 0.26
CA GLY A 12 -5.63 -6.96 -0.39
C GLY A 12 -7.01 -7.60 -0.27
N LEU A 13 -7.15 -8.82 -0.81
CA LEU A 13 -8.39 -9.59 -0.76
C LEU A 13 -8.91 -9.80 0.68
N LEU A 14 -8.02 -10.12 1.61
CA LEU A 14 -8.37 -10.27 3.02
C LEU A 14 -8.94 -8.98 3.61
N TYR A 15 -8.25 -7.85 3.41
CA TYR A 15 -8.72 -6.55 3.93
C TYR A 15 -10.00 -6.08 3.27
N PHE A 16 -10.29 -6.46 2.02
CA PHE A 16 -11.59 -6.20 1.44
C PHE A 16 -12.70 -6.97 2.12
N VAL A 17 -12.52 -8.26 2.39
CA VAL A 17 -13.51 -9.02 3.15
C VAL A 17 -13.75 -8.36 4.51
N LEU A 18 -12.68 -7.95 5.21
CA LEU A 18 -12.81 -7.21 6.46
C LEU A 18 -13.53 -5.86 6.29
N ALA A 19 -13.19 -5.07 5.27
CA ALA A 19 -13.87 -3.82 4.97
C ALA A 19 -15.36 -4.04 4.68
N MET A 20 -15.73 -5.12 4.00
CA MET A 20 -17.15 -5.44 3.73
C MET A 20 -17.90 -5.78 5.02
N LEU A 21 -17.27 -6.48 5.97
CA LEU A 21 -17.87 -6.71 7.29
C LEU A 21 -18.12 -5.39 8.03
N PHE A 22 -17.18 -4.45 7.98
CA PHE A 22 -17.36 -3.12 8.56
C PHE A 22 -18.46 -2.32 7.83
N ALA A 23 -18.56 -2.43 6.51
CA ALA A 23 -19.62 -1.78 5.73
C ALA A 23 -21.02 -2.30 6.11
N VAL A 24 -21.16 -3.62 6.31
CA VAL A 24 -22.41 -4.22 6.82
C VAL A 24 -22.71 -3.70 8.23
N GLY A 25 -21.72 -3.69 9.12
CA GLY A 25 -21.88 -3.13 10.47
C GLY A 25 -22.35 -1.67 10.45
N LEU A 26 -21.76 -0.85 9.57
CA LEU A 26 -22.14 0.54 9.37
C LEU A 26 -23.59 0.70 8.90
N ALA A 27 -24.01 -0.13 7.92
CA ALA A 27 -25.36 -0.11 7.37
C ALA A 27 -26.43 -0.54 8.39
N LEU A 28 -26.09 -1.44 9.31
CA LEU A 28 -27.00 -1.90 10.36
C LEU A 28 -27.09 -0.94 11.55
N ALA A 29 -25.98 -0.31 11.93
CA ALA A 29 -25.90 0.38 13.21
C ALA A 29 -26.34 1.86 13.17
N GLY A 30 -26.12 2.57 12.06
CA GLY A 30 -26.51 3.97 11.87
C GLY A 30 -26.02 4.95 12.96
N GLY A 31 -26.34 6.25 12.82
CA GLY A 31 -26.12 7.24 13.88
C GLY A 31 -24.67 7.32 14.40
N ALA A 32 -24.49 7.31 15.72
CA ALA A 32 -23.18 7.43 16.40
C ALA A 32 -22.15 6.35 16.01
N TRP A 33 -22.61 5.17 15.58
CA TRP A 33 -21.75 4.10 15.08
C TRP A 33 -21.02 4.45 13.79
N THR A 34 -21.53 5.44 13.06
CA THR A 34 -20.87 5.97 11.87
C THR A 34 -19.52 6.59 12.21
N ALA A 35 -19.47 7.42 13.27
CA ALA A 35 -18.22 8.03 13.71
C ALA A 35 -17.19 6.99 14.20
N LEU A 36 -17.68 5.88 14.76
CA LEU A 36 -16.86 4.78 15.26
C LEU A 36 -16.24 3.93 14.14
N LEU A 37 -17.07 3.50 13.18
CA LEU A 37 -16.70 2.46 12.22
C LEU A 37 -16.21 3.00 10.88
N LEU A 38 -16.62 4.21 10.50
CA LEU A 38 -16.32 4.77 9.19
C LEU A 38 -14.82 4.96 8.94
N PRO A 39 -13.99 5.49 9.86
CA PRO A 39 -12.55 5.62 9.62
C PRO A 39 -11.89 4.27 9.34
N THR A 40 -12.20 3.25 10.14
CA THR A 40 -11.63 1.92 9.99
C THR A 40 -12.10 1.23 8.72
N TYR A 41 -13.38 1.36 8.38
CA TYR A 41 -13.89 0.92 7.08
C TYR A 41 -13.10 1.55 5.93
N LEU A 42 -12.98 2.89 5.91
CA LEU A 42 -12.30 3.60 4.83
C LEU A 42 -10.84 3.19 4.71
N HIS A 43 -10.15 3.00 5.84
CA HIS A 43 -8.76 2.59 5.80
C HIS A 43 -8.56 1.13 5.38
N LEU A 44 -9.41 0.20 5.83
CA LEU A 44 -9.38 -1.19 5.36
C LEU A 44 -9.69 -1.25 3.87
N PHE A 45 -10.65 -0.46 3.39
CA PHE A 45 -11.01 -0.44 1.98
C PHE A 45 -9.92 0.23 1.10
N MET A 46 -9.50 1.45 1.44
CA MET A 46 -8.59 2.23 0.61
C MET A 46 -7.13 1.79 0.75
N VAL A 47 -6.64 1.62 1.97
CA VAL A 47 -5.24 1.23 2.20
C VAL A 47 -5.10 -0.29 2.21
N GLY A 48 -6.05 -0.98 2.83
CA GLY A 48 -6.04 -2.44 2.89
C GLY A 48 -6.35 -3.11 1.56
N TRP A 49 -7.38 -2.72 0.82
CA TRP A 49 -7.69 -3.34 -0.47
C TRP A 49 -7.08 -2.60 -1.65
N VAL A 50 -7.53 -1.35 -1.91
CA VAL A 50 -7.20 -0.66 -3.17
C VAL A 50 -5.69 -0.48 -3.31
N THR A 51 -5.04 0.07 -2.27
CA THR A 51 -3.60 0.34 -2.28
C THR A 51 -2.78 -0.94 -2.35
N GLN A 52 -3.10 -1.98 -1.57
CA GLN A 52 -2.36 -3.26 -1.63
C GLN A 52 -2.45 -3.88 -3.03
N CYS A 53 -3.63 -3.83 -3.67
CA CYS A 53 -3.81 -4.30 -5.04
C CYS A 53 -2.97 -3.49 -6.04
N ILE A 54 -3.02 -2.17 -5.96
CA ILE A 54 -2.23 -1.27 -6.82
C ILE A 54 -0.72 -1.56 -6.65
N VAL A 55 -0.23 -1.60 -5.42
CA VAL A 55 1.20 -1.84 -5.13
C VAL A 55 1.62 -3.22 -5.62
N GLY A 56 0.85 -4.26 -5.29
CA GLY A 56 1.13 -5.64 -5.68
C GLY A 56 1.22 -5.81 -7.21
N VAL A 57 0.26 -5.22 -7.93
CA VAL A 57 0.25 -5.20 -9.40
C VAL A 57 1.40 -4.36 -9.94
N ALA A 58 1.61 -3.13 -9.45
CA ALA A 58 2.65 -2.23 -9.95
C ALA A 58 4.06 -2.84 -9.82
N LEU A 59 4.37 -3.45 -8.67
CA LEU A 59 5.66 -4.12 -8.45
C LEU A 59 5.91 -5.24 -9.50
N TRP A 60 4.85 -5.92 -9.94
CA TRP A 60 4.92 -6.97 -10.95
C TRP A 60 4.89 -6.46 -12.40
N LEU A 61 4.03 -5.47 -12.69
CA LEU A 61 3.71 -5.01 -14.04
C LEU A 61 4.72 -4.00 -14.58
N PHE A 62 5.28 -3.14 -13.72
CA PHE A 62 6.16 -2.07 -14.18
C PHE A 62 7.40 -2.62 -14.89
N PRO A 63 7.99 -1.87 -15.84
CA PRO A 63 9.17 -2.30 -16.59
C PRO A 63 10.32 -2.74 -15.68
N LYS A 64 11.20 -3.58 -16.23
CA LYS A 64 12.40 -4.02 -15.51
C LYS A 64 13.28 -2.82 -15.16
N TRP A 65 13.88 -2.86 -13.97
CA TRP A 65 14.83 -1.87 -13.48
C TRP A 65 16.13 -1.87 -14.31
N SER A 66 16.81 -3.03 -14.40
CA SER A 66 17.95 -3.25 -15.31
C SER A 66 17.92 -4.67 -15.89
N LYS A 67 18.90 -5.03 -16.73
CA LYS A 67 19.02 -6.40 -17.25
C LYS A 67 19.50 -7.37 -16.15
N GLU A 68 20.44 -6.92 -15.34
CA GLU A 68 21.13 -7.65 -14.28
C GLU A 68 20.25 -7.76 -13.02
N GLN A 69 19.49 -6.71 -12.73
CA GLN A 69 18.57 -6.65 -11.60
C GLN A 69 17.17 -6.24 -12.08
N PRO A 70 16.39 -7.16 -12.69
CA PRO A 70 15.09 -6.83 -13.28
C PRO A 70 14.08 -6.17 -12.34
N ARG A 71 14.20 -6.37 -11.03
CA ARG A 71 13.23 -5.89 -10.02
C ARG A 71 13.75 -4.74 -9.16
N GLY A 72 15.00 -4.33 -9.35
CA GLY A 72 15.66 -3.39 -8.45
C GLY A 72 15.87 -3.97 -7.04
N PRO A 73 16.10 -3.12 -6.03
CA PRO A 73 16.32 -3.54 -4.66
C PRO A 73 15.05 -4.15 -4.05
N GLU A 74 15.03 -5.47 -3.86
CA GLU A 74 13.83 -6.19 -3.41
C GLU A 74 13.39 -5.79 -1.99
N TRP A 75 14.32 -5.34 -1.16
CA TRP A 75 14.03 -4.88 0.21
C TRP A 75 13.02 -3.72 0.24
N LEU A 76 13.00 -2.84 -0.76
CA LEU A 76 12.03 -1.74 -0.83
C LEU A 76 10.58 -2.25 -0.92
N GLY A 77 10.36 -3.33 -1.68
CA GLY A 77 9.05 -3.96 -1.77
C GLY A 77 8.62 -4.58 -0.43
N TRP A 78 9.55 -5.20 0.29
CA TRP A 78 9.29 -5.78 1.61
C TRP A 78 9.08 -4.71 2.68
N THR A 79 9.86 -3.63 2.69
CA THR A 79 9.65 -2.48 3.58
C THR A 79 8.29 -1.84 3.33
N SER A 80 7.89 -1.72 2.06
CA SER A 80 6.55 -1.26 1.71
C SER A 80 5.47 -2.19 2.26
N LEU A 81 5.63 -3.49 2.06
CA LEU A 81 4.69 -4.49 2.58
C LEU A 81 4.56 -4.39 4.11
N LEU A 82 5.68 -4.43 4.82
CA LEU A 82 5.69 -4.41 6.28
C LEU A 82 5.15 -3.09 6.83
N GLY A 83 5.58 -1.95 6.30
CA GLY A 83 5.15 -0.62 6.77
C GLY A 83 3.65 -0.38 6.56
N LEU A 84 3.13 -0.69 5.36
CA LEU A 84 1.71 -0.51 5.07
C LEU A 84 0.83 -1.42 5.93
N ASN A 85 1.23 -2.69 6.11
CA ASN A 85 0.45 -3.66 6.88
C ASN A 85 0.53 -3.41 8.40
N LEU A 86 1.72 -3.12 8.93
CA LEU A 86 1.89 -2.78 10.34
C LEU A 86 1.05 -1.56 10.71
N GLY A 87 1.14 -0.48 9.93
CA GLY A 87 0.36 0.72 10.21
C GLY A 87 -1.14 0.51 10.03
N LEU A 88 -1.56 -0.32 9.07
CA LEU A 88 -2.96 -0.64 8.88
C LEU A 88 -3.53 -1.45 10.06
N VAL A 89 -2.81 -2.47 10.55
CA VAL A 89 -3.25 -3.27 11.70
C VAL A 89 -3.33 -2.40 12.95
N LEU A 90 -2.32 -1.57 13.21
CA LEU A 90 -2.30 -0.69 14.37
C LEU A 90 -3.51 0.26 14.38
N ARG A 91 -3.84 0.90 13.26
CA ARG A 91 -5.02 1.78 13.23
C ARG A 91 -6.33 1.01 13.29
N ALA A 92 -6.43 -0.16 12.66
CA ALA A 92 -7.68 -0.92 12.64
C ALA A 92 -8.12 -1.34 14.04
N VAL A 93 -7.16 -1.43 14.97
CA VAL A 93 -7.39 -1.60 16.40
C VAL A 93 -7.59 -0.25 17.10
N ALA A 94 -6.69 0.71 16.88
CA ALA A 94 -6.69 1.96 17.66
C ALA A 94 -7.86 2.90 17.34
N GLU A 95 -8.30 2.99 16.09
CA GLU A 95 -9.41 3.87 15.66
C GLU A 95 -10.73 3.56 16.37
N PRO A 96 -11.28 2.33 16.33
CA PRO A 96 -12.53 2.04 17.02
C PRO A 96 -12.35 2.17 18.54
N MET A 97 -11.21 1.77 19.09
CA MET A 97 -10.96 1.89 20.53
C MET A 97 -10.92 3.35 21.00
N GLN A 98 -10.29 4.23 20.23
CA GLN A 98 -10.19 5.64 20.59
C GLN A 98 -11.54 6.36 20.44
N ALA A 99 -12.31 6.03 19.40
CA ALA A 99 -13.66 6.59 19.24
C ALA A 99 -14.64 6.12 20.34
N MET A 100 -14.38 5.02 21.05
CA MET A 100 -15.14 4.64 22.26
C MET A 100 -14.72 5.42 23.52
N GLN A 101 -13.48 5.93 23.58
CA GLN A 101 -12.93 6.61 24.78
C GLN A 101 -13.18 8.13 24.78
N GLY A 102 -13.47 8.74 23.63
CA GLY A 102 -13.62 10.19 23.48
C GLY A 102 -12.32 10.88 23.08
N ALA A 103 -12.40 12.06 22.45
CA ALA A 103 -11.29 12.72 21.76
C ALA A 103 -10.18 13.28 22.67
N ASP A 104 -10.44 13.42 23.98
CA ASP A 104 -9.59 14.19 24.89
C ASP A 104 -8.48 13.36 25.59
N GLU A 105 -8.44 12.04 25.39
CA GLU A 105 -7.41 11.18 25.98
C GLU A 105 -6.33 10.80 24.95
N ALA A 106 -5.29 11.63 24.85
CA ALA A 106 -4.06 11.30 24.13
C ALA A 106 -3.23 10.25 24.91
N GLY A 107 -3.75 9.03 24.99
CA GLY A 107 -3.12 7.88 25.65
C GLY A 107 -2.35 6.97 24.68
N ILE A 108 -2.20 5.70 25.09
CA ILE A 108 -1.50 4.65 24.32
C ILE A 108 -2.08 4.52 22.89
N LEU A 109 -3.40 4.66 22.71
CA LEU A 109 -4.05 4.57 21.41
C LEU A 109 -3.64 5.69 20.44
N GLY A 110 -3.52 6.92 20.94
CA GLY A 110 -3.00 8.03 20.14
C GLY A 110 -1.56 7.77 19.69
N GLY A 111 -0.72 7.25 20.60
CA GLY A 111 0.63 6.79 20.27
C GLY A 111 0.64 5.69 19.18
N MET A 112 -0.26 4.72 19.26
CA MET A 112 -0.40 3.68 18.24
C MET A 112 -0.78 4.27 16.87
N LEU A 113 -1.65 5.29 16.82
CA LEU A 113 -2.00 5.97 15.57
C LEU A 113 -0.81 6.74 14.97
N VAL A 114 0.01 7.38 15.79
CA VAL A 114 1.26 8.04 15.33
C VAL A 114 2.22 7.01 14.74
N VAL A 115 2.47 5.89 15.44
CA VAL A 115 3.32 4.80 14.93
C VAL A 115 2.75 4.22 13.63
N SER A 116 1.42 4.06 13.57
CA SER A 116 0.72 3.65 12.34
C SER A 116 1.00 4.59 11.18
N ALA A 117 0.86 5.91 11.39
CA ALA A 117 1.07 6.92 10.36
C ALA A 117 2.52 6.90 9.85
N ILE A 118 3.49 6.82 10.76
CA ILE A 118 4.93 6.73 10.40
C ILE A 118 5.21 5.45 9.61
N ALA A 119 4.70 4.31 10.05
CA ALA A 119 4.90 3.03 9.38
C ALA A 119 4.33 3.04 7.95
N GLN A 120 3.15 3.61 7.77
CA GLN A 120 2.53 3.72 6.44
C GLN A 120 3.23 4.74 5.55
N TRP A 121 3.66 5.87 6.09
CA TRP A 121 4.43 6.85 5.35
C TRP A 121 5.75 6.26 4.86
N ALA A 122 6.49 5.57 5.73
CA ALA A 122 7.72 4.86 5.35
C ALA A 122 7.43 3.76 4.31
N GLY A 123 6.34 3.01 4.46
CA GLY A 123 5.93 1.99 3.49
C GLY A 123 5.56 2.57 2.11
N GLY A 124 4.91 3.73 2.09
CA GLY A 124 4.60 4.48 0.86
C GLY A 124 5.85 5.04 0.19
N LEU A 125 6.78 5.61 0.95
CA LEU A 125 8.06 6.08 0.43
C LEU A 125 8.91 4.93 -0.15
N ALA A 126 8.94 3.78 0.51
CA ALA A 126 9.63 2.60 0.00
C ALA A 126 9.04 2.13 -1.35
N PHE A 127 7.71 2.14 -1.48
CA PHE A 127 7.05 1.85 -2.75
C PHE A 127 7.40 2.88 -3.83
N ALA A 128 7.32 4.18 -3.50
CA ALA A 128 7.67 5.24 -4.42
C ALA A 128 9.12 5.09 -4.92
N ALA A 129 10.08 4.85 -4.02
CA ALA A 129 11.47 4.59 -4.37
C ALA A 129 11.66 3.34 -5.24
N ALA A 130 10.87 2.28 -5.02
CA ALA A 130 10.92 1.06 -5.83
C ALA A 130 10.40 1.26 -7.26
N ILE A 131 9.39 2.13 -7.43
CA ILE A 131 8.70 2.33 -8.72
C ILE A 131 9.25 3.50 -9.52
N TRP A 132 9.69 4.57 -8.86
CA TRP A 132 10.09 5.83 -9.53
C TRP A 132 11.08 5.61 -10.69
N PRO A 133 12.15 4.82 -10.53
CA PRO A 133 13.13 4.63 -11.61
C PRO A 133 12.64 3.70 -12.73
N ARG A 134 11.50 3.03 -12.52
CA ARG A 134 10.86 2.14 -13.50
C ARG A 134 9.82 2.86 -14.36
N ILE A 135 9.48 4.12 -14.03
CA ILE A 135 8.67 5.00 -14.87
C ILE A 135 9.55 5.50 -16.02
N LYS A 136 9.48 4.86 -17.19
CA LYS A 136 10.28 5.24 -18.36
C LYS A 136 9.58 6.27 -19.24
N ASP A 137 10.34 7.22 -19.80
CA ASP A 137 9.87 8.06 -20.91
C ASP A 137 9.83 7.24 -22.21
N PRO A 138 8.66 7.06 -22.85
CA PRO A 138 8.52 6.35 -24.12
C PRO A 138 9.42 6.89 -25.25
N LYS A 139 9.72 8.20 -25.26
CA LYS A 139 10.56 8.83 -26.29
C LYS A 139 12.03 8.44 -26.13
N ALA A 140 12.54 8.44 -24.90
CA ALA A 140 13.91 8.04 -24.60
C ALA A 140 14.16 6.56 -24.94
N GLU A 141 13.17 5.69 -24.69
CA GLU A 141 13.25 4.27 -25.04
C GLU A 141 13.27 4.06 -26.57
N ARG A 142 12.42 4.77 -27.33
CA ARG A 142 12.45 4.73 -28.81
C ARG A 142 13.80 5.19 -29.38
N ALA A 143 14.37 6.26 -28.82
CA ALA A 143 15.68 6.77 -29.24
C ALA A 143 16.80 5.75 -28.98
N ARG A 144 16.79 5.09 -27.81
CA ARG A 144 17.74 4.02 -27.48
C ARG A 144 17.65 2.83 -28.45
N ARG A 145 16.44 2.38 -28.77
CA ARG A 145 16.21 1.27 -29.73
C ARG A 145 16.74 1.61 -31.12
N LYS A 146 16.47 2.82 -31.63
CA LYS A 146 17.02 3.29 -32.91
C LYS A 146 18.56 3.29 -32.92
N LYS A 147 19.19 3.74 -31.84
CA LYS A 147 20.67 3.75 -31.73
C LYS A 147 21.27 2.34 -31.72
N GLN A 148 20.60 1.38 -31.06
CA GLN A 148 21.04 -0.02 -31.01
C GLN A 148 20.87 -0.74 -32.35
N ALA A 149 19.78 -0.50 -33.07
CA ALA A 149 19.57 -1.08 -34.41
C ALA A 149 20.69 -0.66 -35.37
N ARG A 150 21.02 0.64 -35.40
CA ARG A 150 22.11 1.17 -36.24
C ARG A 150 23.51 0.65 -35.87
N ALA A 151 23.72 0.29 -34.61
CA ALA A 151 25.03 -0.20 -34.13
C ALA A 151 25.24 -1.70 -34.39
N GLY A 152 24.20 -2.45 -34.78
CA GLY A 152 24.30 -3.86 -35.14
C GLY A 152 24.34 -4.12 -36.66
N GLU A 153 24.33 -3.06 -37.48
CA GLU A 153 24.33 -3.13 -38.94
C GLU A 153 25.72 -2.86 -39.56
N GLY A 154 26.74 -2.58 -38.76
CA GLY A 154 28.13 -2.34 -39.20
C GLY A 154 29.11 -3.27 -38.51
#